data_AF-A0A0S7ZZX9-F1
#
_entry.id   AF-A0A0S7ZZX9-F1
#
_cell.length_a   1.000
_cell.length_b   1.000
_cell.length_c   1.000
_cell.angle_alpha   90.00
_cell.angle_beta   90.00
_cell.angle_gamma   90.00
#
_symmetry.space_group_name_H-M   'P 1'
#
loop_
_entity.id
_entity.type
_entity.pdbx_description
1 polymer ?
#
loop_
_entity_poly.entity_id
_entity_poly.type
_entity_poly.pdbx_seq_one_letter_code
_entity_poly.pdbx_strand_id
1 'polypeptide(L)'
;MDKKIIIAVVVLSALALIIGILIPGGEVPQKQILPWQIEHTPEGSIRVFGLVLSQSTLQEAEQQFRSAANISLFAAPDKPPVVEAYFDKVTLGGLSAQMVIEIEVSTEALQSMFAHGERISTLGSGARKVTLSDQDLLLVRGLPIASITYVPRVRLQPEVIFQRFGEPAQRFTETDGHTTHWLYPDKGLDVAVDNKGHTILQYVAPVHFSRLQNPLM
;
A
#
# COMPACT_ATOMS: atom_id res chain seq x y z
N MET A 1 -13.16 47.42 -39.99
CA MET A 1 -13.52 46.00 -39.82
C MET A 1 -15.03 45.90 -39.95
N ASP A 2 -15.54 45.15 -40.93
CA ASP A 2 -16.98 45.13 -41.22
C ASP A 2 -17.79 44.63 -40.04
N LYS A 3 -18.87 45.34 -39.71
CA LYS A 3 -19.81 44.98 -38.62
C LYS A 3 -20.31 43.54 -38.75
N LYS A 4 -20.41 43.03 -39.99
CA LYS A 4 -20.77 41.64 -40.30
C LYS A 4 -19.72 40.62 -39.83
N ILE A 5 -18.43 40.95 -39.94
CA ILE A 5 -17.33 40.08 -39.52
C ILE A 5 -17.29 40.01 -37.99
N ILE A 6 -17.48 41.13 -37.30
CA ILE A 6 -17.52 41.17 -35.82
C ILE A 6 -18.68 40.32 -35.28
N ILE A 7 -19.87 40.46 -35.87
CA ILE A 7 -21.04 39.66 -35.49
C ILE A 7 -20.81 38.17 -35.75
N ALA A 8 -20.22 37.83 -36.91
CA ALA A 8 -19.93 36.43 -37.25
C ALA A 8 -18.97 35.77 -36.25
N VAL A 9 -17.90 36.48 -35.83
CA VAL A 9 -16.95 35.95 -34.84
C VAL A 9 -17.64 35.77 -33.48
N VAL A 10 -18.43 36.74 -33.02
CA VAL A 10 -19.14 36.64 -31.74
C VAL A 10 -20.11 35.47 -31.72
N VAL A 11 -20.87 35.26 -32.80
CA VAL A 11 -21.80 34.12 -32.92
C VAL A 11 -21.04 32.80 -32.94
N LEU A 12 -19.92 32.73 -33.67
CA LEU A 12 -19.10 31.51 -33.73
C LEU A 12 -18.47 31.17 -32.37
N SER A 13 -17.99 32.17 -31.64
CA SER A 13 -17.44 32.00 -30.29
C SER A 13 -18.50 31.60 -29.27
N ALA A 14 -19.70 32.20 -29.35
CA ALA A 14 -20.83 31.80 -28.50
C ALA A 14 -21.27 30.36 -28.79
N LEU A 15 -21.30 29.96 -30.06
CA LEU A 15 -21.65 28.61 -30.46
C LEU A 15 -20.60 27.58 -29.98
N ALA A 16 -19.30 27.91 -30.06
CA ALA A 16 -18.24 27.06 -29.52
C ALA A 16 -18.35 26.86 -28.00
N LEU A 17 -18.72 27.91 -27.26
CA LEU A 17 -18.96 27.87 -25.82
C LEU A 17 -20.16 26.98 -25.46
N ILE A 18 -21.26 27.09 -26.21
CA ILE A 18 -22.46 26.26 -26.02
C ILE A 18 -22.16 24.79 -26.30
N ILE A 19 -21.38 24.49 -27.35
CA ILE A 19 -20.95 23.12 -27.67
C ILE A 19 -20.07 22.55 -26.55
N GLY A 20 -19.16 23.35 -25.98
CA GLY A 20 -18.32 22.92 -24.85
C GLY A 20 -19.11 22.56 -23.58
N ILE A 21 -20.27 23.17 -23.36
CA ILE A 21 -21.17 22.88 -22.23
C ILE A 21 -22.04 21.64 -22.51
N LEU A 22 -22.36 21.38 -23.78
CA LEU A 22 -23.20 20.26 -24.22
C LEU A 22 -22.45 18.94 -24.41
N ILE A 23 -21.12 18.95 -24.42
CA ILE A 23 -20.32 17.73 -24.34
C ILE A 23 -20.32 17.33 -22.87
N PRO A 24 -21.10 16.31 -22.43
CA PRO A 24 -20.96 15.80 -21.08
C PRO A 24 -19.52 15.31 -20.95
N GLY A 25 -18.73 16.00 -20.12
CA GLY A 25 -17.46 15.48 -19.67
C GLY A 25 -17.77 14.17 -18.97
N GLY A 26 -17.64 13.05 -19.70
CA GLY A 26 -17.73 11.74 -19.10
C GLY A 26 -16.61 11.66 -18.09
N GLU A 27 -16.92 11.94 -16.82
CA GLU A 27 -16.08 11.54 -15.71
C GLU A 27 -15.96 10.03 -15.85
N VAL A 28 -14.84 9.58 -16.41
CA VAL A 28 -14.47 8.17 -16.38
C VAL A 28 -14.54 7.81 -14.90
N PRO A 29 -15.45 6.93 -14.45
CA PRO A 29 -15.61 6.64 -13.04
C PRO A 29 -14.24 6.25 -12.52
N GLN A 30 -13.68 7.07 -11.64
CA GLN A 30 -12.38 6.79 -11.06
C GLN A 30 -12.55 5.44 -10.34
N LYS A 31 -11.95 4.37 -10.88
CA LYS A 31 -12.07 3.01 -10.31
C LYS A 31 -11.62 3.14 -8.86
N GLN A 32 -12.59 3.07 -7.94
CA GLN A 32 -12.31 3.25 -6.52
C GLN A 32 -11.37 2.13 -6.09
N ILE A 33 -10.30 2.49 -5.38
CA ILE A 33 -9.32 1.56 -4.85
C ILE A 33 -9.63 1.37 -3.38
N LEU A 34 -9.96 0.14 -2.99
CA LEU A 34 -10.42 -0.22 -1.65
C LEU A 34 -9.56 -1.38 -1.11
N PRO A 35 -9.36 -1.46 0.22
CA PRO A 35 -8.51 -2.50 0.83
C PRO A 35 -9.05 -3.92 0.64
N TRP A 36 -10.34 -4.08 0.35
CA TRP A 36 -10.95 -5.37 0.08
C TRP A 36 -10.99 -5.77 -1.40
N GLN A 37 -10.41 -4.95 -2.29
CA GLN A 37 -10.26 -5.31 -3.70
C GLN A 37 -8.93 -6.03 -3.92
N ILE A 38 -9.00 -7.35 -3.87
CA ILE A 38 -7.89 -8.25 -4.14
C ILE A 38 -8.21 -9.01 -5.42
N GLU A 39 -7.41 -8.78 -6.45
CA GLU A 39 -7.53 -9.45 -7.75
C GLU A 39 -6.38 -10.46 -7.89
N HIS A 40 -6.65 -11.71 -8.25
CA HIS A 40 -5.58 -12.67 -8.54
C HIS A 40 -4.94 -12.36 -9.90
N THR A 41 -3.62 -12.46 -9.99
CA THR A 41 -2.92 -12.36 -11.28
C THR A 41 -2.79 -13.74 -11.93
N PRO A 42 -2.63 -13.82 -13.26
CA PRO A 42 -2.41 -15.09 -13.96
C PRO A 42 -1.18 -15.87 -13.47
N GLU A 43 -0.19 -15.17 -12.90
CA GLU A 43 1.05 -15.71 -12.38
C GLU A 43 0.92 -16.25 -10.94
N GLY A 44 -0.27 -16.19 -10.35
CA GLY A 44 -0.53 -16.68 -8.99
C GLY A 44 -0.18 -15.70 -7.87
N SER A 45 0.12 -14.44 -8.20
CA SER A 45 0.22 -13.36 -7.21
C SER A 45 -1.14 -12.68 -7.00
N ILE A 46 -1.16 -11.60 -6.21
CA ILE A 46 -2.32 -10.74 -6.01
C ILE A 46 -2.01 -9.31 -6.42
N ARG A 47 -3.04 -8.61 -6.92
CA ARG A 47 -3.09 -7.17 -7.06
C ARG A 47 -3.98 -6.59 -5.97
N VAL A 48 -3.42 -5.68 -5.18
CA VAL A 48 -4.14 -4.93 -4.14
C VAL A 48 -3.68 -3.48 -4.18
N PHE A 49 -4.60 -2.55 -3.93
CA PHE A 49 -4.33 -1.10 -4.06
C PHE A 49 -3.85 -0.63 -5.44
N GLY A 50 -4.05 -1.45 -6.48
CA GLY A 50 -3.53 -1.22 -7.83
C GLY A 50 -2.13 -1.81 -8.09
N LEU A 51 -1.45 -2.29 -7.04
CA LEU A 51 -0.07 -2.79 -7.07
C LEU A 51 -0.06 -4.32 -7.07
N VAL A 52 0.84 -4.94 -7.83
CA VAL A 52 1.03 -6.40 -7.84
C VAL A 52 2.14 -6.77 -6.87
N LEU A 53 1.88 -7.66 -5.92
CA LEU A 53 2.91 -8.08 -4.97
C LEU A 53 4.00 -8.91 -5.65
N SER A 54 5.24 -8.70 -5.20
CA SER A 54 6.48 -9.25 -5.76
C SER A 54 6.76 -8.84 -7.21
N GLN A 55 6.09 -7.80 -7.73
CA GLN A 55 6.32 -7.26 -9.08
C GLN A 55 6.34 -5.74 -9.10
N SER A 56 5.30 -5.10 -8.54
CA SER A 56 5.24 -3.65 -8.48
C SER A 56 6.33 -3.08 -7.59
N THR A 57 6.87 -1.93 -7.99
CA THR A 57 7.98 -1.29 -7.29
C THR A 57 7.51 -0.29 -6.24
N LEU A 58 8.39 0.09 -5.32
CA LEU A 58 8.10 1.17 -4.38
C LEU A 58 7.81 2.50 -5.11
N GLN A 59 8.50 2.80 -6.21
CA GLN A 59 8.25 4.00 -7.01
C GLN A 59 6.81 4.01 -7.56
N GLU A 60 6.31 2.87 -8.04
CA GLU A 60 4.92 2.74 -8.48
C GLU A 60 3.94 2.93 -7.31
N ALA A 61 4.26 2.45 -6.12
CA ALA A 61 3.45 2.70 -4.92
C ALA A 61 3.41 4.19 -4.55
N GLU A 62 4.54 4.89 -4.56
CA GLU A 62 4.60 6.34 -4.31
C GLU A 62 3.74 7.12 -5.32
N GLN A 63 3.76 6.73 -6.60
CA GLN A 63 2.91 7.31 -7.64
C GLN A 63 1.43 6.99 -7.43
N GLN A 64 1.11 5.74 -7.12
CA GLN A 64 -0.25 5.25 -6.88
C GLN A 64 -0.89 5.95 -5.66
N PHE A 65 -0.11 6.21 -4.62
CA PHE A 65 -0.56 6.89 -3.41
C PHE A 65 -0.42 8.41 -3.46
N ARG A 66 0.25 8.93 -4.48
CA ARG A 66 0.57 10.37 -4.65
C ARG A 66 1.25 10.94 -3.41
N SER A 67 2.14 10.15 -2.81
CA SER A 67 2.80 10.45 -1.55
C SER A 67 4.19 9.81 -1.56
N ALA A 68 5.17 10.50 -1.00
CA ALA A 68 6.51 9.95 -0.83
C ALA A 68 6.58 9.16 0.48
N ALA A 69 7.29 8.03 0.47
CA ALA A 69 7.49 7.24 1.66
C ALA A 69 8.68 7.75 2.48
N ASN A 70 8.62 7.56 3.79
CA ASN A 70 9.81 7.57 4.63
C ASN A 70 10.43 6.17 4.61
N ILE A 71 11.57 6.04 3.93
CA ILE A 71 12.27 4.76 3.74
C ILE A 71 13.30 4.60 4.85
N SER A 72 13.34 3.42 5.47
CA SER A 72 14.33 3.09 6.50
C SER A 72 14.64 1.60 6.49
N LEU A 73 15.86 1.26 6.86
CA LEU A 73 16.25 -0.12 7.12
C LEU A 73 16.13 -0.39 8.62
N PHE A 74 15.44 -1.47 8.98
CA PHE A 74 15.29 -1.92 10.35
C PHE A 74 16.07 -3.22 10.55
N ALA A 75 16.92 -3.27 11.57
CA ALA A 75 17.64 -4.46 11.97
C ALA A 75 17.35 -4.75 13.45
N ALA A 76 16.64 -5.83 13.73
CA ALA A 76 16.38 -6.30 15.09
C ALA A 76 17.32 -7.47 15.44
N PRO A 77 17.66 -7.70 16.72
CA PRO A 77 18.57 -8.78 17.11
C PRO A 77 18.15 -10.18 16.62
N ASP A 78 16.84 -10.46 16.65
CA ASP A 78 16.29 -11.79 16.39
C ASP A 78 15.57 -11.91 15.04
N LYS A 79 15.70 -10.91 14.16
CA LYS A 79 15.04 -10.89 12.85
C LYS A 79 15.99 -10.45 11.75
N PRO A 80 15.88 -11.01 10.53
CA PRO A 80 16.59 -10.49 9.38
C PRO A 80 16.33 -8.99 9.22
N PRO A 81 17.33 -8.19 8.80
CA PRO A 81 17.11 -6.81 8.44
C PRO A 81 16.10 -6.69 7.31
N VAL A 82 15.29 -5.64 7.34
CA VAL A 82 14.28 -5.36 6.30
C VAL A 82 14.35 -3.88 5.92
N VAL A 83 13.98 -3.58 4.68
CA VAL A 83 13.76 -2.19 4.24
C VAL A 83 12.25 -1.95 4.18
N GLU A 84 11.81 -0.95 4.94
CA GLU A 84 10.42 -0.54 5.01
C GLU A 84 10.25 0.88 4.50
N ALA A 85 9.17 1.08 3.75
CA ALA A 85 8.68 2.36 3.27
C ALA A 85 7.38 2.71 4.01
N TYR A 86 7.46 3.71 4.89
CA TYR A 86 6.33 4.16 5.70
C TYR A 86 5.61 5.36 5.06
N PHE A 87 4.30 5.24 4.90
CA PHE A 87 3.41 6.32 4.48
C PHE A 87 2.53 6.71 5.66
N ASP A 88 2.67 7.95 6.14
CA ASP A 88 1.90 8.42 7.30
C ASP A 88 0.40 8.52 7.02
N LYS A 89 0.05 8.95 5.82
CA LYS A 89 -1.34 9.04 5.40
C LYS A 89 -1.44 8.76 3.91
N VAL A 90 -2.27 7.78 3.58
CA VAL A 90 -2.75 7.55 2.22
C VAL A 90 -4.26 7.49 2.25
N THR A 91 -4.89 8.07 1.23
CA THR A 91 -6.35 8.07 1.08
C THR A 91 -6.74 7.37 -0.22
N LEU A 92 -7.40 6.21 -0.09
CA LEU A 92 -7.84 5.38 -1.21
C LEU A 92 -9.35 5.13 -1.08
N GLY A 93 -10.12 5.46 -2.11
CA GLY A 93 -11.58 5.28 -2.09
C GLY A 93 -12.29 5.99 -0.94
N GLY A 94 -11.74 7.11 -0.46
CA GLY A 94 -12.27 7.86 0.69
C GLY A 94 -11.83 7.33 2.07
N LEU A 95 -11.12 6.20 2.13
CA LEU A 95 -10.60 5.62 3.37
C LEU A 95 -9.17 6.07 3.60
N SER A 96 -8.88 6.56 4.80
CA SER A 96 -7.52 6.96 5.18
C SER A 96 -6.84 5.88 6.03
N ALA A 97 -5.56 5.66 5.77
CA ALA A 97 -4.74 4.70 6.49
C ALA A 97 -3.29 5.17 6.62
N GLN A 98 -2.58 4.61 7.59
CA GLN A 98 -1.13 4.49 7.54
C GLN A 98 -0.80 3.24 6.71
N MET A 99 0.30 3.27 5.96
CA MET A 99 0.79 2.11 5.24
C MET A 99 2.28 1.88 5.50
N VAL A 100 2.66 0.62 5.67
CA VAL A 100 4.05 0.17 5.70
C VAL A 100 4.23 -0.81 4.55
N ILE A 101 5.20 -0.56 3.69
CA ILE A 101 5.54 -1.42 2.58
C ILE A 101 6.92 -2.00 2.81
N GLU A 102 7.04 -3.31 2.84
CA GLU A 102 8.34 -4.00 2.90
C GLU A 102 8.85 -4.24 1.48
N ILE A 103 10.15 -4.01 1.25
CA ILE A 103 10.78 -4.12 -0.06
C ILE A 103 11.59 -5.41 -0.18
N GLU A 104 11.52 -6.07 -1.34
CA GLU A 104 12.32 -7.26 -1.65
C GLU A 104 13.77 -6.86 -1.93
N VAL A 105 14.59 -6.87 -0.87
CA VAL A 105 16.03 -6.59 -0.93
C VAL A 105 16.80 -7.87 -0.63
N SER A 106 17.83 -8.16 -1.42
CA SER A 106 18.69 -9.33 -1.18
C SER A 106 19.47 -9.17 0.14
N THR A 107 19.84 -10.29 0.76
CA THR A 107 20.61 -10.29 2.01
C THR A 107 21.93 -9.54 1.87
N GLU A 108 22.61 -9.70 0.74
CA GLU A 108 23.89 -9.04 0.43
C GLU A 108 23.71 -7.52 0.29
N ALA A 109 22.63 -7.10 -0.37
CA ALA A 109 22.28 -5.69 -0.52
C ALA A 109 21.90 -5.08 0.84
N LEU A 110 21.12 -5.77 1.67
CA LEU A 110 20.78 -5.34 3.03
C LEU A 110 22.03 -5.11 3.90
N GLN A 111 23.00 -6.03 3.86
CA GLN A 111 24.26 -5.89 4.60
C GLN A 111 25.06 -4.68 4.11
N SER A 112 25.12 -4.46 2.80
CA SER A 112 25.82 -3.33 2.19
C SER A 112 25.15 -2.00 2.57
N MET A 113 23.83 -1.91 2.45
CA MET A 113 23.02 -0.75 2.85
C MET A 113 23.17 -0.43 4.34
N PHE A 114 23.23 -1.46 5.19
CA PHE A 114 23.44 -1.28 6.62
C PHE A 114 24.83 -0.70 6.92
N ALA A 115 25.88 -1.17 6.23
CA ALA A 115 27.25 -0.68 6.39
C ALA A 115 27.41 0.76 5.88
N HIS A 116 26.68 1.14 4.83
CA HIS A 116 26.69 2.48 4.23
C HIS A 116 25.69 3.46 4.86
N GLY A 117 24.92 3.02 5.86
CA GLY A 117 23.87 3.83 6.46
C GLY A 117 24.37 5.16 7.03
N GLU A 118 23.70 6.25 6.67
CA GLU A 118 24.09 7.62 7.06
C GLU A 118 23.88 7.90 8.54
N ARG A 119 22.83 7.30 9.11
CA ARG A 119 22.48 7.47 10.52
C ARG A 119 21.87 6.20 11.08
N ILE A 120 22.33 5.82 12.27
CA ILE A 120 21.81 4.66 13.01
C ILE A 120 21.22 5.15 14.33
N SER A 121 19.98 4.78 14.61
CA SER A 121 19.30 5.08 15.87
C SER A 121 18.80 3.79 16.49
N THR A 122 19.12 3.56 17.76
CA THR A 122 18.61 2.41 18.51
C THR A 122 17.27 2.75 19.12
N LEU A 123 16.24 1.96 18.80
CA LEU A 123 14.90 2.07 19.37
C LEU A 123 14.88 1.43 20.76
N GLY A 124 13.88 1.78 21.57
CA GLY A 124 13.72 1.23 22.93
C GLY A 124 13.58 -0.30 22.97
N SER A 125 13.21 -0.93 21.85
CA SER A 125 13.16 -2.38 21.66
C SER A 125 14.51 -3.04 21.35
N GLY A 126 15.60 -2.27 21.22
CA GLY A 126 16.91 -2.75 20.78
C GLY A 126 17.06 -2.85 19.26
N ALA A 127 15.98 -2.66 18.50
CA ALA A 127 16.05 -2.59 17.03
C ALA A 127 16.82 -1.34 16.58
N ARG A 128 17.65 -1.48 15.55
CA ARG A 128 18.38 -0.38 14.92
C ARG A 128 17.60 0.09 13.71
N LYS A 129 17.22 1.36 13.72
CA LYS A 129 16.71 2.08 12.55
C LYS A 129 17.88 2.76 11.85
N VAL A 130 18.07 2.44 10.57
CA VAL A 130 19.14 2.96 9.73
C VAL A 130 18.53 3.84 8.64
N THR A 131 19.02 5.08 8.55
CA THR A 131 18.75 5.97 7.42
C THR A 131 19.67 5.57 6.28
N LEU A 132 19.09 5.25 5.12
CA LEU A 132 19.81 4.82 3.94
C LEU A 132 20.48 6.01 3.24
N SER A 133 21.55 5.73 2.49
CA SER A 133 22.20 6.72 1.64
C SER A 133 21.32 7.13 0.45
N ASP A 134 21.56 8.30 -0.14
CA ASP A 134 20.84 8.74 -1.36
C ASP A 134 20.92 7.71 -2.51
N GLN A 135 22.06 7.05 -2.67
CA GLN A 135 22.23 6.01 -3.70
C GLN A 135 21.37 4.78 -3.40
N ASP A 136 21.36 4.31 -2.14
CA ASP A 136 20.55 3.18 -1.72
C ASP A 136 19.06 3.49 -1.79
N LEU A 137 18.65 4.73 -1.47
CA LEU A 137 17.26 5.19 -1.62
C LEU A 137 16.78 5.12 -3.08
N LEU A 138 17.63 5.46 -4.05
CA LEU A 138 17.30 5.34 -5.47
C LEU A 138 17.16 3.88 -5.89
N LEU A 139 18.06 3.01 -5.42
CA LEU A 139 18.00 1.57 -5.70
C LEU A 139 16.71 0.96 -5.13
N VAL A 140 16.43 1.20 -3.85
CA VAL A 140 15.25 0.67 -3.15
C VAL A 140 13.95 1.06 -3.83
N ARG A 141 13.84 2.28 -4.36
CA ARG A 141 12.62 2.73 -5.08
C ARG A 141 12.31 1.88 -6.31
N GLY A 142 13.33 1.33 -6.97
CA GLY A 142 13.17 0.47 -8.13
C GLY A 142 12.94 -1.01 -7.81
N LEU A 143 12.98 -1.40 -6.54
CA LEU A 143 12.84 -2.81 -6.13
C LEU A 143 11.38 -3.22 -5.90
N PRO A 144 11.06 -4.51 -6.07
CA PRO A 144 9.71 -5.04 -5.89
C PRO A 144 9.21 -4.95 -4.44
N ILE A 145 7.90 -4.85 -4.28
CA ILE A 145 7.21 -4.86 -3.00
C ILE A 145 7.02 -6.30 -2.51
N ALA A 146 7.53 -6.58 -1.30
CA ALA A 146 7.41 -7.89 -0.66
C ALA A 146 6.06 -8.04 0.06
N SER A 147 5.64 -6.99 0.77
CA SER A 147 4.41 -6.98 1.56
C SER A 147 3.86 -5.56 1.69
N ILE A 148 2.55 -5.47 1.92
CA ILE A 148 1.87 -4.21 2.25
C ILE A 148 1.13 -4.42 3.56
N THR A 149 1.37 -3.57 4.54
CA THR A 149 0.59 -3.47 5.78
C THR A 149 -0.27 -2.21 5.72
N TYR A 150 -1.58 -2.40 5.79
CA TYR A 150 -2.59 -1.35 5.78
C TYR A 150 -3.21 -1.20 7.16
N VAL A 151 -3.03 -0.03 7.77
CA VAL A 151 -3.57 0.30 9.10
C VAL A 151 -4.65 1.37 8.93
N PRO A 152 -5.93 0.99 8.83
CA PRO A 152 -7.02 1.94 8.68
C PRO A 152 -7.10 2.88 9.88
N ARG A 153 -7.35 4.17 9.62
CA ARG A 153 -7.64 5.16 10.67
C ARG A 153 -9.06 5.04 11.23
N VAL A 154 -9.89 4.21 10.60
CA VAL A 154 -11.24 3.87 11.04
C VAL A 154 -11.25 2.47 11.64
N ARG A 155 -12.10 2.24 12.63
CA ARG A 155 -12.34 0.89 13.15
C ARG A 155 -13.16 0.09 12.16
N LEU A 156 -12.66 -1.07 11.76
CA LEU A 156 -13.41 -2.04 10.96
C LEU A 156 -14.00 -3.06 11.91
N GLN A 157 -15.33 -3.09 12.01
CA GLN A 157 -16.00 -4.10 12.83
C GLN A 157 -15.82 -5.49 12.21
N PRO A 158 -15.75 -6.57 13.01
CA PRO A 158 -15.61 -7.94 12.51
C PRO A 158 -16.64 -8.31 11.43
N GLU A 159 -17.86 -7.79 11.52
CA GLU A 159 -18.94 -8.00 10.54
C GLU A 159 -18.60 -7.38 9.18
N VAL A 160 -17.92 -6.23 9.16
CA VAL A 160 -17.46 -5.59 7.92
C VAL A 160 -16.35 -6.43 7.30
N ILE A 161 -15.40 -6.92 8.10
CA ILE A 161 -14.32 -7.80 7.62
C ILE A 161 -14.94 -9.05 6.99
N PHE A 162 -15.89 -9.67 7.69
CA PHE A 162 -16.62 -10.83 7.20
C PHE A 162 -17.37 -10.56 5.89
N GLN A 163 -18.11 -9.45 5.80
CA GLN A 163 -18.84 -9.07 4.57
C GLN A 163 -17.91 -8.80 3.38
N ARG A 164 -16.69 -8.34 3.63
CA ARG A 164 -15.73 -7.98 2.59
C ARG A 164 -14.85 -9.14 2.14
N PHE A 165 -14.43 -10.01 3.07
CA PHE A 165 -13.45 -11.06 2.81
C PHE A 165 -14.02 -12.49 2.89
N GLY A 166 -15.19 -12.67 3.52
CA GLY A 166 -15.80 -13.98 3.77
C GLY A 166 -15.25 -14.68 5.01
N GLU A 167 -15.53 -15.98 5.12
CA GLU A 167 -14.96 -16.83 6.19
C GLU A 167 -13.43 -16.96 6.00
N PRO A 168 -12.63 -16.73 7.04
CA PRO A 168 -11.20 -17.04 7.01
C PRO A 168 -10.97 -18.55 7.02
N ALA A 169 -9.87 -18.98 6.42
CA ALA A 169 -9.47 -20.39 6.44
C ALA A 169 -9.06 -20.83 7.86
N GLN A 170 -8.44 -19.92 8.61
CA GLN A 170 -8.00 -20.16 9.98
C GLN A 170 -8.16 -18.89 10.82
N ARG A 171 -8.43 -19.06 12.12
CA ARG A 171 -8.37 -17.99 13.11
C ARG A 171 -7.34 -18.37 14.16
N PHE A 172 -6.45 -17.43 14.49
CA PHE A 172 -5.45 -17.61 15.53
C PHE A 172 -5.56 -16.46 16.53
N THR A 173 -5.61 -16.76 17.82
CA THR A 173 -5.64 -15.74 18.87
C THR A 173 -4.29 -15.74 19.57
N GLU A 174 -3.67 -14.56 19.67
CA GLU A 174 -2.41 -14.37 20.38
C GLU A 174 -2.51 -14.84 21.85
N THR A 175 -1.38 -15.19 22.45
CA THR A 175 -1.35 -15.76 23.81
C THR A 175 -1.91 -14.82 24.88
N ASP A 176 -1.82 -13.50 24.67
CA ASP A 176 -2.40 -12.50 25.56
C ASP A 176 -3.94 -12.35 25.42
N GLY A 177 -4.52 -12.98 24.40
CA GLY A 177 -5.95 -12.96 24.10
C GLY A 177 -6.46 -11.63 23.55
N HIS A 178 -5.58 -10.68 23.22
CA HIS A 178 -5.98 -9.32 22.81
C HIS A 178 -6.18 -9.16 21.31
N THR A 179 -5.50 -9.97 20.51
CA THR A 179 -5.57 -9.93 19.05
C THR A 179 -5.98 -11.29 18.48
N THR A 180 -6.92 -11.28 17.54
CA THR A 180 -7.26 -12.45 16.73
C THR A 180 -6.93 -12.18 15.27
N HIS A 181 -6.08 -13.04 14.71
CA HIS A 181 -5.69 -13.09 13.30
C HIS A 181 -6.68 -13.93 12.50
N TRP A 182 -7.17 -13.38 11.39
CA TRP A 182 -8.08 -14.02 10.46
C TRP A 182 -7.31 -14.25 9.17
N LEU A 183 -6.95 -15.50 8.91
CA LEU A 183 -6.03 -15.89 7.86
C LEU A 183 -6.78 -16.27 6.59
N TYR A 184 -6.39 -15.65 5.47
CA TYR A 184 -6.92 -15.89 4.12
C TYR A 184 -5.76 -16.25 3.17
N PRO A 185 -5.23 -17.50 3.21
CA PRO A 185 -4.07 -17.91 2.42
C PRO A 185 -4.22 -17.64 0.91
N ASP A 186 -5.38 -17.98 0.34
CA ASP A 186 -5.65 -17.78 -1.09
C ASP A 186 -5.59 -16.30 -1.48
N LYS A 187 -5.95 -15.39 -0.55
CA LYS A 187 -5.91 -13.95 -0.76
C LYS A 187 -4.58 -13.32 -0.36
N GLY A 188 -3.62 -14.11 0.12
CA GLY A 188 -2.37 -13.62 0.67
C GLY A 188 -2.57 -12.63 1.82
N LEU A 189 -3.63 -12.79 2.60
CA LEU A 189 -4.10 -11.78 3.56
C LEU A 189 -4.17 -12.32 4.99
N ASP A 190 -3.60 -11.58 5.93
CA ASP A 190 -3.91 -11.67 7.36
C ASP A 190 -4.65 -10.40 7.82
N VAL A 191 -5.72 -10.59 8.58
CA VAL A 191 -6.43 -9.51 9.26
C VAL A 191 -6.32 -9.71 10.76
N ALA A 192 -5.45 -8.93 11.40
CA ALA A 192 -5.34 -8.87 12.85
C ALA A 192 -6.42 -7.93 13.41
N VAL A 193 -7.24 -8.42 14.32
CA VAL A 193 -8.33 -7.66 14.97
C VAL A 193 -8.10 -7.63 16.46
N ASP A 194 -7.94 -6.44 17.04
CA ASP A 194 -7.82 -6.31 18.50
C ASP A 194 -9.19 -6.27 19.20
N ASN A 195 -9.19 -6.42 20.52
CA ASN A 195 -10.39 -6.36 21.36
C ASN A 195 -11.11 -4.98 21.36
N LYS A 196 -10.51 -3.94 20.78
CA LYS A 196 -11.08 -2.59 20.64
C LYS A 196 -11.59 -2.34 19.21
N GLY A 197 -11.48 -3.31 18.31
CA GLY A 197 -11.87 -3.21 16.90
C GLY A 197 -10.90 -2.41 16.04
N HIS A 198 -9.66 -2.18 16.49
CA HIS A 198 -8.59 -1.80 15.59
C HIS A 198 -8.19 -3.01 14.77
N THR A 199 -7.86 -2.74 13.52
CA THR A 199 -7.55 -3.77 12.55
C THR A 199 -6.27 -3.44 11.82
N ILE A 200 -5.47 -4.45 11.54
CA ILE A 200 -4.30 -4.35 10.66
C ILE A 200 -4.49 -5.39 9.57
N LEU A 201 -4.34 -4.98 8.31
CA LEU A 201 -4.45 -5.87 7.17
C LEU A 201 -3.06 -6.01 6.55
N GLN A 202 -2.53 -7.23 6.48
CA GLN A 202 -1.22 -7.52 5.91
C GLN A 202 -1.39 -8.37 4.66
N TYR A 203 -0.77 -7.92 3.56
CA TYR A 203 -0.86 -8.54 2.25
C TYR A 203 0.52 -9.01 1.80
N VAL A 204 0.61 -10.25 1.35
CA VAL A 204 1.76 -10.89 0.70
C VAL A 204 1.31 -11.63 -0.55
N ALA A 205 2.22 -11.96 -1.47
CA ALA A 205 1.87 -12.90 -2.54
C ALA A 205 1.45 -14.24 -1.90
N PRO A 206 0.40 -14.95 -2.39
CA PRO A 206 -0.10 -16.18 -1.77
C PRO A 206 0.97 -17.27 -1.57
N VAL A 207 1.92 -17.38 -2.51
CA VAL A 207 3.07 -18.29 -2.41
C VAL A 207 3.98 -18.01 -1.19
N HIS A 208 3.93 -16.78 -0.67
CA HIS A 208 4.70 -16.32 0.50
C HIS A 208 3.86 -16.23 1.77
N PHE A 209 2.64 -16.79 1.80
CA PHE A 209 1.72 -16.69 2.94
C PHE A 209 2.31 -17.21 4.27
N SER A 210 3.22 -18.17 4.22
CA SER A 210 3.92 -18.66 5.41
C SER A 210 4.67 -17.57 6.18
N ARG A 211 5.05 -16.46 5.54
CA ARG A 211 5.64 -15.29 6.20
C ARG A 211 4.70 -14.62 7.21
N LEU A 212 3.39 -14.66 6.96
CA LEU A 212 2.37 -14.14 7.87
C LEU A 212 2.00 -15.17 8.93
N GLN A 213 2.01 -16.45 8.57
CA GLN A 213 1.59 -17.52 9.47
C GLN A 213 2.66 -17.93 10.49
N ASN A 214 3.93 -18.04 10.08
CA ASN A 214 5.01 -18.54 10.93
C ASN A 214 5.23 -17.73 12.22
N PRO A 215 5.16 -16.37 12.21
CA PRO A 215 5.32 -15.59 13.44
C PRO A 215 4.21 -15.80 14.47
N LEU A 216 3.08 -16.40 14.08
CA LEU A 216 1.94 -16.67 14.95
C LEU A 216 2.04 -18.03 15.65
N MET A 217 2.95 -18.90 15.22
CA MET A 217 3.07 -20.28 15.72
C MET A 217 4.13 -20.45 16.81
#